data_AF-A0A8A1LI65-F1
#
_entry.id   AF-A0A8A1LI65-F1
#
_cell.length_a   1.000
_cell.length_b   1.000
_cell.length_c   1.000
_cell.angle_alpha   90.00
_cell.angle_beta   90.00
_cell.angle_gamma   90.00
#
_symmetry.space_group_name_H-M   'P 1'
#
loop_
_entity.id
_entity.type
_entity.pdbx_description
1 polymer ?
#
loop_
_entity_poly.entity_id
_entity_poly.type
_entity_poly.pdbx_seq_one_letter_code
_entity_poly.pdbx_strand_id
1 'polypeptide(L)'
;MGLREEDRVVIFHGDNKFATDVIRALEEAMQRTKTWKRIRHVNLGLLPSSKPSWEGAVKVLDTEAGGWIHVHENVDIKSIGMMEEGIAKEISSLLSSSRGSAQLAPSSQPFIPAAKCIHVERIKTYAPGVMHCVFDIYIPPSPSWLESSNNILV
;
A
#
# COMPACT_ATOMS: atom_id res chain seq x y z
N MET A 1 20.77 8.38 3.54
CA MET A 1 21.11 7.66 4.78
C MET A 1 21.08 6.17 4.48
N GLY A 2 22.05 5.40 5.00
CA GLY A 2 22.11 3.94 4.85
C GLY A 2 21.45 3.20 6.01
N LEU A 3 21.50 1.87 5.97
CA LEU A 3 21.03 1.00 7.06
C LEU A 3 21.90 1.17 8.32
N ARG A 4 21.26 1.10 9.48
CA ARG A 4 21.86 1.19 10.82
C ARG A 4 21.84 -0.17 11.52
N GLU A 5 22.51 -0.27 12.65
CA GLU A 5 22.63 -1.53 13.41
C GLU A 5 21.30 -2.02 13.98
N GLU A 6 20.36 -1.13 14.24
CA GLU A 6 18.99 -1.46 14.67
C GLU A 6 18.09 -1.92 13.52
N ASP A 7 18.47 -1.66 12.27
CA ASP A 7 17.65 -2.03 11.12
C ASP A 7 17.74 -3.55 10.90
N ARG A 8 16.61 -4.15 10.55
CA ARG A 8 16.48 -5.59 10.33
C ARG A 8 15.90 -5.81 8.94
N VAL A 9 16.63 -6.56 8.13
CA VAL A 9 16.17 -6.98 6.79
C VAL A 9 15.87 -8.47 6.87
N VAL A 10 14.63 -8.84 6.60
CA VAL A 10 14.18 -10.23 6.53
C VAL A 10 13.73 -10.49 5.10
N ILE A 11 14.29 -11.53 4.49
CA ILE A 11 14.01 -11.89 3.09
C ILE A 11 13.33 -13.25 3.10
N PHE A 12 12.15 -13.30 2.48
CA PHE A 12 11.44 -14.55 2.21
C PHE A 12 11.50 -14.82 0.72
N HIS A 13 12.00 -16.00 0.35
CA HIS A 13 11.94 -16.45 -1.03
C HIS A 13 10.57 -17.13 -1.27
N GLY A 14 9.83 -16.66 -2.27
CA GLY A 14 8.51 -17.20 -2.58
C GLY A 14 7.78 -16.44 -3.68
N ASP A 15 6.59 -16.92 -4.00
CA ASP A 15 5.67 -16.28 -4.95
C ASP A 15 4.85 -15.20 -4.23
N ASN A 16 4.74 -14.01 -4.84
CA ASN A 16 4.01 -12.87 -4.28
C ASN A 16 2.55 -13.19 -3.93
N LYS A 17 1.94 -14.19 -4.58
CA LYS A 17 0.57 -14.63 -4.25
C LYS A 17 0.40 -15.07 -2.79
N PHE A 18 1.49 -15.48 -2.13
CA PHE A 18 1.49 -15.91 -0.73
C PHE A 18 1.99 -14.83 0.24
N ALA A 19 2.47 -13.69 -0.27
CA ALA A 19 3.12 -12.66 0.56
C ALA A 19 2.18 -12.14 1.67
N THR A 20 0.90 -11.92 1.35
CA THR A 20 -0.11 -11.48 2.32
C THR A 20 -0.25 -12.47 3.49
N ASP A 21 -0.26 -13.78 3.22
CA ASP A 21 -0.39 -14.81 4.25
C ASP A 21 0.87 -14.91 5.10
N VAL A 22 2.06 -14.79 4.48
CA VAL A 22 3.34 -14.75 5.20
C VAL A 22 3.41 -13.56 6.15
N ILE A 23 3.02 -12.37 5.69
CA ILE A 23 2.99 -11.17 6.52
C ILE A 23 1.97 -11.29 7.67
N ARG A 24 0.79 -11.86 7.42
CA ARG A 24 -0.21 -12.11 8.47
C ARG A 24 0.31 -13.07 9.54
N ALA A 25 0.94 -14.18 9.13
CA ALA A 25 1.52 -15.13 10.07
C ALA A 25 2.66 -14.49 10.89
N LEU A 26 3.46 -13.60 10.27
CA LEU A 26 4.49 -12.85 10.97
C LEU A 26 3.89 -11.86 11.98
N GLU A 27 2.84 -11.14 11.58
CA GLU A 27 2.10 -10.25 12.47
C GLU A 27 1.58 -11.00 13.69
N GLU A 28 0.86 -12.11 13.50
CA GLU A 28 0.32 -12.94 14.59
C GLU A 28 1.43 -13.40 15.56
N ALA A 29 2.56 -13.86 15.02
CA ALA A 29 3.70 -14.30 15.81
C ALA A 29 4.35 -13.15 16.62
N MET A 30 4.47 -11.96 16.02
CA MET A 30 5.11 -10.78 16.63
C MET A 30 4.18 -10.01 17.57
N GLN A 31 2.86 -10.13 17.39
CA GLN A 31 1.88 -9.59 18.34
C GLN A 31 2.02 -10.25 19.71
N ARG A 32 2.29 -11.57 19.76
CA ARG A 32 2.54 -12.31 21.01
C ARG A 32 3.70 -11.75 21.82
N THR A 33 4.73 -11.22 21.15
CA THR A 33 5.90 -10.59 21.77
C THR A 33 5.79 -9.07 21.87
N LYS A 34 4.68 -8.47 21.43
CA LYS A 34 4.47 -7.00 21.37
C LYS A 34 5.55 -6.26 20.56
N THR A 35 6.13 -6.92 19.57
CA THR A 35 7.20 -6.35 18.72
C THR A 35 6.74 -5.97 17.32
N TRP A 36 5.49 -6.27 16.97
CA TRP A 36 4.92 -5.91 15.67
C TRP A 36 4.95 -4.38 15.44
N LYS A 37 5.24 -3.99 14.20
CA LYS A 37 5.26 -2.58 13.77
C LYS A 37 4.32 -2.43 12.58
N ARG A 38 3.62 -1.29 12.55
CA ARG A 38 2.70 -0.91 11.48
C ARG A 38 3.45 -0.85 10.15
N ILE A 39 2.95 -1.52 9.11
CA ILE A 39 3.51 -1.42 7.77
C ILE A 39 3.04 -0.10 7.15
N ARG A 40 4.00 0.77 6.83
CA ARG A 40 3.75 2.13 6.33
C ARG A 40 3.98 2.28 4.83
N HIS A 41 4.77 1.38 4.25
CA HIS A 41 5.22 1.43 2.86
C HIS A 41 5.16 0.02 2.26
N VAL A 42 4.62 -0.10 1.05
CA VAL A 42 4.58 -1.35 0.29
C VAL A 42 5.15 -1.10 -1.10
N ASN A 43 6.14 -1.90 -1.51
CA ASN A 43 6.76 -1.80 -2.82
C ASN A 43 6.28 -2.94 -3.72
N LEU A 44 5.64 -2.61 -4.83
CA LEU A 44 5.10 -3.57 -5.79
C LEU A 44 5.94 -3.55 -7.08
N GLY A 45 7.06 -4.27 -7.04
CA GLY A 45 8.10 -4.21 -8.09
C GLY A 45 8.00 -5.24 -9.22
N LEU A 46 6.93 -6.05 -9.29
CA LEU A 46 6.81 -7.10 -10.31
C LEU A 46 6.45 -6.50 -11.68
N LEU A 47 7.18 -6.92 -12.72
CA LEU A 47 6.96 -6.50 -14.11
C LEU A 47 6.49 -7.70 -14.97
N PRO A 48 5.74 -7.48 -16.07
CA PRO A 48 5.37 -6.17 -16.63
C PRO A 48 4.26 -5.44 -15.86
N SER A 49 3.57 -6.13 -14.96
CA SER A 49 2.54 -5.55 -14.12
C SER A 49 2.58 -6.13 -12.71
N SER A 50 2.32 -5.27 -11.74
CA SER A 50 2.21 -5.59 -10.34
C SER A 50 0.76 -5.75 -9.87
N LYS A 51 -0.21 -5.54 -10.78
CA LYS A 51 -1.66 -5.59 -10.53
C LYS A 51 -2.15 -6.75 -9.66
N PRO A 52 -1.71 -8.01 -9.86
CA PRO A 52 -2.15 -9.12 -9.01
C PRO A 52 -1.83 -8.95 -7.52
N SER A 53 -0.89 -8.06 -7.16
CA SER A 53 -0.47 -7.82 -5.77
C SER A 53 -1.16 -6.61 -5.12
N TRP A 54 -1.99 -5.84 -5.84
CA TRP A 54 -2.59 -4.60 -5.30
C TRP A 54 -3.51 -4.87 -4.10
N GLU A 55 -4.36 -5.90 -4.18
CA GLU A 55 -5.23 -6.29 -3.07
C GLU A 55 -4.41 -6.72 -1.83
N GLY A 56 -3.35 -7.50 -2.05
CA GLY A 56 -2.42 -7.90 -0.98
C GLY A 56 -1.76 -6.68 -0.34
N ALA A 57 -1.34 -5.70 -1.14
CA ALA A 57 -0.74 -4.46 -0.67
C ALA A 57 -1.68 -3.68 0.26
N VAL A 58 -2.95 -3.54 -0.14
CA VAL A 58 -3.97 -2.87 0.67
C VAL A 58 -4.25 -3.63 1.97
N LYS A 59 -4.23 -4.97 1.95
CA LYS A 59 -4.45 -5.80 3.14
C LYS A 59 -3.31 -5.72 4.15
N VAL A 60 -2.06 -5.60 3.71
CA VAL A 60 -0.90 -5.53 4.61
C VAL A 60 -0.55 -4.13 5.07
N LEU A 61 -0.91 -3.09 4.31
CA LEU A 61 -0.68 -1.70 4.70
C LEU A 61 -1.55 -1.36 5.91
N ASP A 62 -0.97 -0.64 6.87
CA ASP A 62 -1.74 -0.09 7.98
C ASP A 62 -2.64 1.05 7.49
N THR A 63 -3.90 0.73 7.31
CA THR A 63 -4.88 1.67 6.76
C THR A 63 -5.33 2.74 7.77
N GLU A 64 -5.11 2.57 9.09
CA GLU A 64 -5.44 3.60 10.08
C GLU A 64 -4.41 4.72 10.03
N ALA A 65 -3.13 4.36 10.08
CA ALA A 65 -2.07 5.33 9.99
C ALA A 65 -1.83 5.82 8.55
N GLY A 66 -2.30 5.10 7.51
CA GLY A 66 -2.17 5.48 6.09
C GLY A 66 -0.90 4.93 5.41
N GLY A 67 -0.18 5.72 4.62
CA GLY A 67 1.15 5.36 4.12
C GLY A 67 1.27 5.36 2.60
N TRP A 68 2.16 4.54 2.06
CA TRP A 68 2.54 4.55 0.65
C TRP A 68 2.50 3.17 0.00
N ILE A 69 2.00 3.12 -1.22
CA ILE A 69 2.11 1.97 -2.11
C ILE A 69 2.82 2.44 -3.38
N HIS A 70 3.99 1.87 -3.65
CA HIS A 70 4.80 2.19 -4.83
C HIS A 70 4.54 1.13 -5.90
N VAL A 71 3.83 1.50 -6.97
CA VAL A 71 3.32 0.56 -7.98
C VAL A 71 4.18 0.62 -9.23
N HIS A 72 4.85 -0.49 -9.58
CA HIS A 72 5.64 -0.58 -10.80
C HIS A 72 4.78 -1.16 -11.93
N GLU A 73 4.74 -0.46 -13.07
CA GLU A 73 4.04 -0.93 -14.27
C GLU A 73 4.83 -0.60 -15.54
N ASN A 74 4.77 -1.49 -16.52
CA ASN A 74 5.13 -1.17 -17.90
C ASN A 74 3.89 -0.65 -18.63
N VAL A 75 3.93 0.60 -19.06
CA VAL A 75 2.78 1.34 -19.59
C VAL A 75 3.08 1.88 -20.98
N ASP A 76 2.11 1.87 -21.88
CA ASP A 76 2.20 2.67 -23.11
C ASP A 76 2.41 4.14 -22.72
N ILE A 77 3.41 4.80 -23.31
CA ILE A 77 3.77 6.19 -23.01
C ILE A 77 2.56 7.13 -23.15
N LYS A 78 1.64 6.85 -24.07
CA LYS A 78 0.43 7.64 -24.32
C LYS A 78 -0.67 7.40 -23.27
N SER A 79 -0.56 6.33 -22.48
CA SER A 79 -1.58 5.90 -21.50
C SER A 79 -1.13 6.07 -20.04
N ILE A 80 0.02 6.71 -19.78
CA ILE A 80 0.52 6.91 -18.40
C ILE A 80 -0.51 7.61 -17.51
N GLY A 81 -1.14 8.69 -17.98
CA GLY A 81 -2.16 9.39 -17.18
C GLY A 81 -3.42 8.56 -16.92
N MET A 82 -3.85 7.73 -17.89
CA MET A 82 -4.97 6.81 -17.69
C MET A 82 -4.62 5.71 -16.68
N MET A 83 -3.38 5.21 -16.70
CA MET A 83 -2.89 4.25 -15.71
C MET A 83 -2.86 4.87 -14.31
N GLU A 84 -2.38 6.11 -14.18
CA GLU A 84 -2.37 6.86 -12.91
C GLU A 84 -3.76 6.92 -12.27
N GLU A 85 -4.76 7.41 -13.02
CA GLU A 85 -6.14 7.50 -12.56
C GLU A 85 -6.72 6.11 -12.23
N GLY A 86 -6.43 5.11 -13.08
CA GLY A 86 -6.87 3.73 -12.89
C GLY A 86 -6.34 3.12 -11.59
N ILE A 87 -5.06 3.27 -11.30
CA ILE A 87 -4.42 2.76 -10.08
C ILE A 87 -5.04 3.42 -8.85
N ALA A 88 -5.12 4.76 -8.83
CA ALA A 88 -5.66 5.50 -7.69
C ALA A 88 -7.13 5.11 -7.40
N LYS A 89 -7.93 4.95 -8.46
CA LYS A 89 -9.34 4.54 -8.36
C LYS A 89 -9.48 3.10 -7.85
N GLU A 90 -8.72 2.16 -8.41
CA GLU A 90 -8.83 0.74 -8.04
C GLU A 90 -8.35 0.50 -6.61
N ILE A 91 -7.22 1.10 -6.20
CA ILE A 91 -6.75 1.05 -4.80
C ILE A 91 -7.75 1.69 -3.85
N SER A 92 -8.38 2.82 -4.21
CA SER A 92 -9.45 3.42 -3.40
C SER A 92 -10.66 2.48 -3.24
N SER A 93 -11.03 1.76 -4.30
CA SER A 93 -12.11 0.76 -4.24
C SER A 93 -11.76 -0.42 -3.33
N LEU A 94 -10.50 -0.89 -3.39
CA LEU A 94 -10.00 -1.97 -2.53
C LEU A 94 -9.99 -1.55 -1.05
N LEU A 95 -9.59 -0.32 -0.75
CA LEU A 95 -9.64 0.25 0.61
C LEU A 95 -11.06 0.26 1.19
N SER A 96 -12.03 0.71 0.40
CA SER A 96 -13.44 0.72 0.78
C SER A 96 -13.99 -0.69 1.02
N SER A 97 -13.56 -1.66 0.21
CA SER A 97 -14.04 -3.05 0.32
C SER A 97 -13.40 -3.81 1.49
N SER A 98 -12.12 -3.55 1.78
CA SER A 98 -11.36 -4.20 2.87
C SER A 98 -11.91 -3.85 4.26
N ARG A 99 -12.47 -2.64 4.43
CA ARG A 99 -12.96 -2.13 5.72
C ARG A 99 -14.44 -2.43 5.99
N GLY A 100 -15.15 -3.14 5.10
CA GLY A 100 -16.61 -3.32 5.13
C GLY A 100 -17.12 -4.75 4.94
N SER A 101 -16.95 -5.61 5.96
CA SER A 101 -17.89 -6.73 6.24
C SER A 101 -17.93 -7.16 7.72
N ALA A 102 -17.25 -6.46 8.63
CA ALA A 102 -17.39 -6.68 10.06
C ALA A 102 -18.29 -5.59 10.66
N GLN A 103 -19.49 -6.00 11.04
CA GLN A 103 -20.53 -5.27 11.78
C GLN A 103 -21.35 -4.22 11.02
N LEU A 104 -22.62 -4.60 10.81
CA LEU A 104 -23.75 -3.67 10.84
C LEU A 104 -23.59 -2.72 12.05
N ALA A 105 -23.35 -1.44 11.78
CA ALA A 105 -23.38 -0.38 12.77
C ALA A 105 -23.70 0.97 12.10
N PRO A 106 -24.25 1.95 12.85
CA PRO A 106 -25.27 2.91 12.43
C PRO A 106 -24.75 4.03 11.51
N SER A 107 -25.66 4.94 11.18
CA SER A 107 -25.64 6.12 10.28
C SER A 107 -24.47 7.14 10.37
N SER A 108 -23.29 6.73 10.84
CA SER A 108 -22.06 7.53 10.93
C SER A 108 -20.87 6.66 10.54
N GLN A 109 -20.82 6.24 9.27
CA GLN A 109 -19.65 5.58 8.72
C GLN A 109 -18.48 6.58 8.67
N PRO A 110 -17.31 6.26 9.24
CA PRO A 110 -16.14 7.11 9.12
C PRO A 110 -15.74 7.19 7.64
N PHE A 111 -15.65 8.42 7.12
CA PHE A 111 -15.16 8.70 5.77
C PHE A 111 -13.82 7.98 5.56
N ILE A 112 -13.77 7.01 4.64
CA ILE A 112 -12.52 6.37 4.23
C ILE A 112 -11.85 7.33 3.24
N PRO A 113 -10.72 7.95 3.58
CA PRO A 113 -10.12 8.90 2.68
C PRO A 113 -9.48 8.16 1.50
N ALA A 114 -9.78 8.64 0.29
CA ALA A 114 -9.40 8.00 -0.96
C ALA A 114 -7.87 8.04 -1.19
N ALA A 115 -7.36 7.00 -1.85
CA ALA A 115 -5.98 6.94 -2.29
C ALA A 115 -5.71 8.01 -3.36
N LYS A 116 -4.49 8.55 -3.38
CA LYS A 116 -4.07 9.56 -4.36
C LYS A 116 -2.73 9.18 -4.97
N CYS A 117 -2.62 9.23 -6.29
CA CYS A 117 -1.30 9.25 -6.91
C CYS A 117 -0.69 10.63 -6.69
N ILE A 118 0.48 10.68 -6.04
CA ILE A 118 1.18 11.93 -5.73
C ILE A 118 2.28 12.20 -6.75
N HIS A 119 2.92 11.15 -7.26
CA HIS A 119 4.02 11.25 -8.20
C HIS A 119 4.05 10.06 -9.15
N VAL A 120 4.48 10.30 -10.39
CA VAL A 120 4.74 9.26 -11.38
C VAL A 120 6.17 9.41 -11.87
N GLU A 121 7.03 8.49 -11.47
CA GLU A 121 8.42 8.45 -11.91
C GLU A 121 8.56 7.62 -13.18
N ARG A 122 9.25 8.15 -14.20
CA ARG A 122 9.54 7.43 -15.45
C ARG A 122 10.95 6.86 -15.38
N ILE A 123 11.07 5.57 -15.12
CA ILE A 123 12.37 4.93 -14.82
C ILE A 123 13.18 4.72 -16.10
N LYS A 124 12.64 3.95 -17.04
CA LYS A 124 13.32 3.56 -18.27
C LYS A 124 12.35 3.03 -19.30
N THR A 125 12.72 3.14 -20.57
CA THR A 125 12.01 2.47 -21.66
C THR A 125 12.14 0.95 -21.50
N TYR A 126 11.00 0.24 -21.51
CA TYR A 126 10.95 -1.22 -21.47
C TYR A 126 10.96 -1.84 -22.87
N ALA A 127 10.23 -1.22 -23.80
CA ALA A 127 10.15 -1.59 -25.22
C ALA A 127 9.76 -0.33 -26.03
N PRO A 128 9.85 -0.33 -27.38
CA PRO A 128 9.39 0.81 -28.18
C PRO A 128 7.94 1.20 -27.83
N GLY A 129 7.75 2.45 -27.41
CA GLY A 129 6.43 2.96 -26.97
C GLY A 129 6.02 2.59 -25.54
N VAL A 130 6.79 1.78 -24.81
CA VAL A 130 6.47 1.31 -23.45
C VAL A 130 7.49 1.83 -22.43
N MET A 131 7.01 2.51 -21.40
CA MET A 131 7.79 3.05 -20.28
C MET A 131 7.54 2.23 -19.02
N HIS A 132 8.61 1.86 -18.31
CA HIS A 132 8.51 1.43 -16.93
C HIS A 132 8.31 2.68 -16.05
N CYS A 133 7.16 2.76 -15.40
CA CYS A 133 6.82 3.81 -14.45
C CYS A 133 6.72 3.26 -13.02
N VAL A 134 6.94 4.14 -12.04
CA VAL A 134 6.56 3.93 -10.64
C VAL A 134 5.52 4.97 -10.27
N PHE A 135 4.36 4.53 -9.81
CA PHE A 135 3.27 5.38 -9.35
C PHE A 135 3.29 5.38 -7.82
N ASP A 136 3.51 6.55 -7.22
CA ASP A 136 3.56 6.73 -5.77
C ASP A 136 2.17 7.04 -5.25
N ILE A 137 1.51 6.01 -4.71
CA ILE A 137 0.14 6.09 -4.23
C ILE A 137 0.14 6.35 -2.72
N TYR A 138 -0.34 7.51 -2.33
CA TYR A 138 -0.51 7.90 -0.94
C TYR A 138 -1.87 7.45 -0.42
N ILE A 139 -1.85 6.75 0.72
CA ILE A 139 -3.02 6.39 1.50
C ILE A 139 -3.09 7.33 2.71
N PRO A 140 -4.07 8.23 2.78
CA PRO A 140 -4.25 9.10 3.93
C PRO A 140 -4.58 8.33 5.22
N PRO A 141 -4.15 8.80 6.40
CA PRO A 141 -4.57 8.25 7.68
C PRO A 141 -6.09 8.38 7.88
N SER A 142 -6.67 7.50 8.69
CA SER A 142 -8.06 7.64 9.12
C SER A 142 -8.24 8.86 10.03
N PRO A 143 -9.43 9.48 10.04
CA PRO A 143 -9.72 10.60 10.95
C PRO A 143 -9.45 10.25 12.43
N SER A 144 -9.84 9.05 12.86
CA SER A 144 -9.61 8.55 14.22
C SER A 144 -8.12 8.44 14.60
N TRP A 145 -7.26 8.13 13.63
CA TRP A 145 -5.82 8.08 13.86
C TRP A 145 -5.23 9.48 14.06
N LEU A 146 -5.72 10.47 13.32
CA LEU A 146 -5.30 11.87 13.48
C LEU A 146 -5.72 12.41 14.85
N GLU A 147 -6.95 12.13 15.29
CA GLU A 147 -7.47 12.54 16.60
C GLU A 147 -6.68 11.91 17.76
N SER A 148 -6.42 10.60 17.69
CA SER A 148 -5.63 9.90 18.73
C SER A 148 -4.16 10.32 18.74
N SER A 149 -3.55 10.58 17.58
CA SER A 149 -2.16 11.05 17.49
C SER A 149 -1.99 12.47 18.06
N ASN A 150 -2.97 13.34 17.87
CA ASN A 150 -2.95 14.71 18.41
C ASN A 150 -3.12 14.75 19.93
N ASN A 151 -3.82 13.78 20.52
CA ASN A 151 -3.99 13.68 21.98
C ASN A 151 -2.76 13.12 22.73
N ILE A 152 -1.72 12.68 22.03
CA ILE A 152 -0.47 12.16 22.63
C ILE A 152 0.59 13.28 22.76
N LEU A 153 0.36 14.45 22.15
CA LEU A 153 1.29 15.59 22.15
C LEU A 153 0.95 16.69 23.18
N VAL A 154 0.19 16.37 24.23
CA VAL A 154 -0.10 17.27 25.37
C VAL A 154 0.39 16.66 26.68
#